data_AF-A0A6P2B4R7-F1
#
_entry.id   AF-A0A6P2B4R7-F1
#
_cell.length_a   1.000
_cell.length_b   1.000
_cell.length_c   1.000
_cell.angle_alpha   90.00
_cell.angle_beta   90.00
_cell.angle_gamma   90.00
#
_symmetry.space_group_name_H-M   'P 1'
#
loop_
_entity.id
_entity.type
_entity.pdbx_description
1 polymer ?
#
loop_
_entity_poly.entity_id
_entity_poly.type
_entity_poly.pdbx_seq_one_letter_code
_entity_poly.pdbx_strand_id
1 'polypeptide(L)'
;MSSPDPDSRRQHITEHGQKILAILQTQRNRWLTRGQIAAALGKRRLTPYDITLLELFVDEGFIQSRQQKGYSREGFRWLYGIFDDPPPDENP
;
A
#
# COMPACT_ATOMS: atom_id res chain seq x y z
N MET A 1 7.52 15.89 -23.69
CA MET A 1 8.04 14.93 -22.70
C MET A 1 6.99 13.85 -22.53
N SER A 2 7.18 12.67 -23.13
CA SER A 2 6.27 11.54 -22.92
C SER A 2 6.41 11.08 -21.48
N SER A 3 5.35 11.19 -20.70
CA SER A 3 5.25 10.38 -19.47
C SER A 3 5.38 8.91 -19.89
N PRO A 4 6.22 8.11 -19.24
CA PRO A 4 6.19 6.67 -19.47
C PRO A 4 4.78 6.18 -19.15
N ASP A 5 4.26 5.33 -20.03
CA ASP A 5 2.94 4.73 -19.88
C ASP A 5 2.85 4.06 -18.49
N PRO A 6 1.80 4.33 -17.68
CA PRO A 6 1.66 3.74 -16.36
C PRO A 6 1.62 2.20 -16.42
N ASP A 7 1.31 1.63 -17.58
CA ASP A 7 1.32 0.19 -17.81
C ASP A 7 2.75 -0.39 -17.89
N SER A 8 3.71 0.34 -18.45
CA SER A 8 5.11 -0.13 -18.53
C SER A 8 5.77 -0.33 -17.15
N ARG A 9 5.41 0.49 -16.16
CA ARG A 9 5.91 0.31 -14.77
C ARG A 9 5.36 -0.95 -14.11
N ARG A 10 4.19 -1.45 -14.54
CA ARG A 10 3.55 -2.64 -13.97
C ARG A 10 4.15 -3.95 -14.47
N GLN A 11 4.94 -3.91 -15.55
CA GLN A 11 5.51 -5.12 -16.18
C GLN A 11 6.49 -5.89 -15.29
N HIS A 12 6.98 -5.27 -14.20
CA HIS A 12 7.91 -5.88 -13.24
C HIS A 12 7.24 -6.39 -11.96
N ILE A 13 5.92 -6.27 -11.84
CA ILE A 13 5.19 -6.67 -10.63
C ILE A 13 4.88 -8.17 -10.73
N THR A 14 5.37 -8.94 -9.75
CA THR A 14 5.06 -10.38 -9.65
C THR A 14 3.55 -10.61 -9.53
N GLU A 15 3.05 -11.78 -9.94
CA GLU A 15 1.62 -12.13 -9.80
C GLU A 15 1.11 -11.93 -8.36
N HIS A 16 1.97 -12.19 -7.38
CA HIS A 16 1.65 -11.98 -5.97
C HIS A 16 1.54 -10.49 -5.62
N GLY A 17 2.43 -9.66 -6.15
CA GLY A 17 2.33 -8.21 -6.03
C GLY A 17 1.06 -7.63 -6.67
N GLN A 18 0.64 -8.17 -7.82
CA GLN A 18 -0.60 -7.76 -8.47
C GLN A 18 -1.83 -8.04 -7.60
N LYS A 19 -1.86 -9.15 -6.84
CA LYS A 19 -2.95 -9.44 -5.89
C LYS A 19 -3.03 -8.41 -4.77
N ILE A 20 -1.89 -7.98 -4.23
CA ILE A 20 -1.84 -6.94 -3.19
C ILE A 20 -2.40 -5.63 -3.75
N LEU A 21 -1.97 -5.22 -4.94
CA LEU A 21 -2.48 -4.02 -5.60
C LEU A 21 -3.96 -4.12 -5.91
N ALA A 22 -4.46 -5.27 -6.39
CA ALA A 22 -5.87 -5.48 -6.66
C ALA A 22 -6.71 -5.29 -5.38
N ILE A 23 -6.26 -5.81 -4.23
CA ILE A 23 -6.92 -5.60 -2.93
C ILE A 23 -6.95 -4.11 -2.59
N LEU A 24 -5.82 -3.41 -2.69
CA LEU A 24 -5.75 -1.97 -2.39
C LEU A 24 -6.62 -1.15 -3.35
N GLN A 25 -6.71 -1.54 -4.62
CA GLN A 25 -7.59 -0.92 -5.61
C GLN A 25 -9.06 -1.15 -5.30
N THR A 26 -9.46 -2.35 -4.85
CA THR A 26 -10.86 -2.60 -4.44
C THR A 26 -11.26 -1.80 -3.19
N GLN A 27 -10.28 -1.35 -2.42
CA GLN A 27 -10.43 -0.55 -1.21
C GLN A 27 -9.86 0.87 -1.43
N ARG A 28 -9.95 1.39 -2.66
CA ARG A 28 -9.46 2.72 -3.01
C ARG A 28 -10.07 3.79 -2.11
N ASN A 29 -9.32 4.87 -1.87
CA ASN A 29 -9.68 5.96 -0.96
C ASN A 29 -9.86 5.53 0.50
N ARG A 30 -9.26 4.39 0.88
CA ARG A 30 -9.28 3.88 2.25
C ARG A 30 -7.87 3.52 2.71
N TRP A 31 -7.58 3.89 3.95
CA TRP A 31 -6.38 3.45 4.64
C TRP A 31 -6.58 2.07 5.24
N LEU A 32 -5.64 1.17 4.97
CA LEU A 32 -5.64 -0.20 5.48
C LEU A 32 -4.37 -0.49 6.30
N THR A 33 -4.55 -1.16 7.43
CA THR A 33 -3.44 -1.71 8.21
C THR A 33 -2.90 -2.97 7.55
N ARG A 34 -1.66 -3.36 7.90
CA ARG A 34 -1.07 -4.66 7.50
C ARG A 34 -2.00 -5.85 7.82
N GLY A 35 -2.70 -5.79 8.96
CA GLY A 35 -3.66 -6.83 9.37
C GLY A 35 -4.88 -6.91 8.44
N GLN A 36 -5.42 -5.77 8.01
CA GLN A 36 -6.54 -5.74 7.06
C GLN A 36 -6.13 -6.24 5.67
N ILE A 37 -4.94 -5.89 5.20
CA ILE A 37 -4.38 -6.39 3.93
C ILE A 37 -4.17 -7.91 4.02
N ALA A 38 -3.63 -8.41 5.13
CA ALA A 38 -3.47 -9.84 5.35
C ALA A 38 -4.82 -10.58 5.33
N ALA A 39 -5.84 -10.04 6.02
CA ALA A 39 -7.16 -10.62 6.05
C ALA A 39 -7.78 -10.69 4.64
N ALA A 40 -7.63 -9.64 3.83
CA ALA A 40 -8.09 -9.61 2.45
C ALA A 40 -7.33 -10.61 1.53
N LEU A 41 -6.08 -10.95 1.87
CA LEU A 41 -5.31 -12.02 1.23
C LEU A 41 -5.68 -13.44 1.74
N GLY A 42 -6.60 -13.55 2.70
CA GLY A 42 -6.92 -14.83 3.37
C GLY A 42 -5.81 -15.31 4.32
N LYS A 43 -4.93 -14.41 4.76
CA LYS A 43 -3.79 -14.70 5.65
C LYS A 43 -4.03 -14.13 7.06
N ARG A 44 -3.47 -14.78 8.07
CA ARG A 44 -3.48 -14.26 9.46
C ARG A 44 -2.56 -13.05 9.64
N ARG A 45 -1.47 -12.98 8.88
CA ARG A 45 -0.47 -11.89 8.90
C ARG A 45 0.22 -11.78 7.55
N LEU A 46 0.74 -10.60 7.24
CA LEU A 46 1.65 -10.40 6.12
C LEU A 46 3.00 -11.09 6.40
N THR A 47 3.56 -11.71 5.38
CA THR A 47 4.92 -12.25 5.40
C THR A 47 5.93 -11.11 5.23
N PRO A 48 7.22 -11.32 5.55
CA PRO A 48 8.26 -10.34 5.27
C PRO A 48 8.28 -9.92 3.80
N TYR A 49 8.10 -10.88 2.88
CA TYR A 49 8.02 -10.59 1.44
C TYR A 49 6.82 -9.69 1.08
N ASP A 50 5.64 -9.93 1.66
CA ASP A 50 4.47 -9.05 1.47
C ASP A 50 4.77 -7.61 1.93
N ILE A 51 5.51 -7.44 3.04
CA ILE A 51 5.87 -6.13 3.58
C ILE A 51 6.88 -5.42 2.65
N THR A 52 7.91 -6.14 2.19
CA THR A 52 8.87 -5.61 1.21
C THR A 52 8.17 -5.16 -0.08
N LEU A 53 7.17 -5.90 -0.55
CA LEU A 53 6.37 -5.48 -1.71
C LEU A 53 5.56 -4.20 -1.44
N LEU A 54 4.97 -4.06 -0.25
CA LEU A 54 4.28 -2.82 0.12
C LEU A 54 5.24 -1.63 0.15
N GLU A 55 6.44 -1.81 0.70
CA GLU A 55 7.47 -0.77 0.73
C GLU A 55 7.92 -0.39 -0.69
N LEU A 56 8.16 -1.38 -1.55
CA LEU A 56 8.48 -1.15 -2.96
C LEU A 56 7.36 -0.39 -3.69
N PHE A 57 6.09 -0.74 -3.44
CA PHE A 57 4.97 -0.05 -4.08
C PHE A 57 4.80 1.40 -3.61
N VAL A 58 5.22 1.70 -2.38
CA VAL A 58 5.26 3.09 -1.88
C VAL A 58 6.37 3.85 -2.56
N ASP A 59 7.57 3.27 -2.65
CA ASP A 59 8.74 3.90 -3.28
C ASP A 59 8.51 4.20 -4.77
N GLU A 60 7.88 3.26 -5.48
CA GLU A 60 7.50 3.40 -6.90
C GLU A 60 6.25 4.27 -7.12
N GLY A 61 5.59 4.73 -6.05
CA GLY A 61 4.42 5.60 -6.11
C GLY A 61 3.13 4.91 -6.58
N PHE A 62 3.05 3.59 -6.56
CA PHE A 62 1.81 2.86 -6.86
C PHE A 62 0.77 2.99 -5.75
N ILE A 63 1.23 3.08 -4.51
CA ILE A 63 0.40 3.22 -3.32
C ILE A 63 1.02 4.28 -2.41
N GLN A 64 0.24 4.75 -1.44
CA GLN A 64 0.72 5.66 -0.41
C GLN A 64 0.81 4.93 0.92
N SER A 65 1.70 5.41 1.80
CA SER A 65 1.76 4.96 3.19
C SER A 65 1.73 6.15 4.14
N ARG A 66 1.19 5.93 5.33
CA ARG A 66 1.26 6.89 6.42
C ARG A 66 1.41 6.21 7.77
N GLN A 67 2.03 6.91 8.70
CA GLN A 67 2.03 6.52 10.11
C GLN A 67 0.79 7.11 10.79
N GLN A 68 0.06 6.27 11.51
CA GLN A 68 -0.97 6.72 12.42
C GLN A 68 -0.50 6.48 13.85
N LYS A 69 -0.35 7.56 14.63
CA LYS A 69 -0.09 7.45 16.08
C LYS A 69 -1.22 6.68 16.76
N GLY A 70 -0.86 5.80 17.69
CA GLY A 70 -1.84 4.99 18.40
C GLY A 70 -1.22 4.03 19.42
N TYR A 71 -2.07 3.30 20.14
CA TYR A 71 -1.71 2.37 21.23
C TYR A 71 -1.02 1.07 20.78
N SER A 72 -0.24 1.10 19.69
CA SER A 72 0.63 -0.02 19.34
C SER A 72 1.86 -0.01 20.25
N ARG A 73 2.50 -1.17 20.47
CA ARG A 73 3.70 -1.27 21.34
C ARG A 73 4.83 -0.30 20.93
N GLU A 74 4.86 0.09 19.66
CA GLU A 74 5.82 1.02 19.06
C GLU A 74 5.31 2.48 19.01
N GLY A 75 4.08 2.75 19.47
CA GLY A 75 3.47 4.09 19.52
C GLY A 75 2.82 4.56 18.20
N PHE A 76 2.97 3.79 17.12
CA PHE A 76 2.34 4.07 15.83
C PHE A 76 2.05 2.77 15.05
N ARG A 77 1.20 2.87 14.03
CA ARG A 77 0.95 1.80 13.06
C ARG A 77 1.04 2.32 11.63
N TRP A 78 1.54 1.48 10.73
CA TRP A 78 1.58 1.78 9.31
C TRP A 78 0.23 1.51 8.64
N LEU A 79 -0.19 2.46 7.82
CA LEU A 79 -1.37 2.40 6.97
C LEU A 79 -0.96 2.53 5.51
N TYR A 80 -1.65 1.82 4.63
CA TYR A 80 -1.40 1.80 3.19
C TYR A 80 -2.71 2.00 2.43
N GLY A 81 -2.67 2.65 1.27
CA GLY A 81 -3.86 2.85 0.44
C GLY A 81 -3.54 3.49 -0.90
N ILE A 82 -4.52 3.48 -1.81
CA ILE A 82 -4.44 4.17 -3.12
C ILE A 82 -5.41 5.34 -3.08
N PHE A 83 -4.92 6.53 -3.42
CA PHE A 83 -5.67 7.77 -3.46
C PHE A 83 -5.36 8.49 -4.78
N ASP A 84 -6.39 9.03 -5.44
CA ASP A 84 -6.25 9.83 -6.68
C ASP A 84 -5.60 11.19 -6.42
N ASP A 85 -5.96 11.79 -5.29
CA ASP A 85 -5.44 13.05 -4.80
C ASP A 85 -4.43 12.76 -3.68
N PRO A 86 -3.40 13.60 -3.47
CA PRO A 86 -2.69 13.56 -2.20
C PRO A 86 -3.75 13.66 -1.08
N PRO A 87 -3.84 12.68 -0.18
CA PRO A 87 -4.74 12.74 0.95
C PRO A 87 -4.46 14.07 1.65
N PRO A 88 -5.50 14.85 2.03
CA PRO A 88 -5.30 16.18 2.57
C PRO A 88 -4.26 16.09 3.66
N ASP A 89 -3.11 16.72 3.39
CA ASP A 89 -1.99 16.83 4.30
C ASP A 89 -2.58 17.42 5.58
N GLU A 90 -2.64 16.63 6.65
CA GLU A 90 -2.82 17.22 7.97
C GLU A 90 -1.49 17.95 8.23
N ASN A 91 -1.50 19.23 7.82
CA ASN A 91 -0.43 20.23 7.82
C ASN A 91 0.56 20.06 9.00
N PRO A 92 1.86 20.40 8.83
CA PRO A 92 2.94 20.13 9.78
C PRO A 92 2.78 20.80 11.15
#